data_AF-A0A364NZR9-F1
#
_entry.id   AF-A0A364NZR9-F1
#
_cell.length_a   1.000
_cell.length_b   1.000
_cell.length_c   1.000
_cell.angle_alpha   90.00
_cell.angle_beta   90.00
_cell.angle_gamma   90.00
#
_symmetry.space_group_name_H-M   'P 1'
#
loop_
_entity.id
_entity.type
_entity.pdbx_description
1 polymer ?
#
loop_
_entity_poly.entity_id
_entity_poly.type
_entity_poly.pdbx_seq_one_letter_code
_entity_poly.pdbx_strand_id
1 'polypeptide(L)'
;MPRDATKSEVTTTPWRDDIDYYCSRCHSLVTRGTWEMRMNGDHEHVVFNPAGLLFRILCFRDATGAAADGAASGVFTWFSGYLWRLAACRACGAHLGWRYEGAAEPRIFFGLIKDMLTTSKI
;
A
#
# COMPACT_ATOMS: atom_id res chain seq x y z
N MET A 1 36.62 30.94 -10.01
CA MET A 1 35.46 30.01 -9.96
C MET A 1 35.92 28.83 -9.12
N PRO A 2 35.42 28.68 -7.88
CA PRO A 2 34.83 27.37 -7.58
C PRO A 2 33.74 27.43 -6.49
N ARG A 3 32.77 26.52 -6.56
CA ARG A 3 32.26 25.83 -5.37
C ARG A 3 31.94 24.41 -5.81
N ASP A 4 32.83 23.48 -5.46
CA ASP A 4 32.51 22.07 -5.40
C ASP A 4 31.31 21.92 -4.47
N ALA A 5 30.15 21.63 -5.07
CA ALA A 5 28.98 21.22 -4.32
C ALA A 5 29.26 19.81 -3.80
N THR A 6 29.61 19.71 -2.52
CA THR A 6 29.68 18.46 -1.80
C THR A 6 28.33 17.74 -1.95
N LYS A 7 28.36 16.60 -2.63
CA LYS A 7 27.22 15.71 -2.83
C LYS A 7 26.77 15.23 -1.44
N SER A 8 25.67 15.76 -0.94
CA SER A 8 25.08 15.34 0.32
C SER A 8 24.68 13.88 0.22
N GLU A 9 25.33 13.03 1.01
CA GLU A 9 24.95 11.64 1.21
C GLU A 9 23.57 11.59 1.85
N VAL A 10 22.57 11.22 1.06
CA VAL A 10 21.25 10.87 1.56
C VAL A 10 21.40 9.57 2.33
N THR A 11 21.40 9.67 3.66
CA THR A 11 21.37 8.51 4.56
C THR A 11 20.01 7.86 4.43
N THR A 12 19.88 6.85 3.57
CA THR A 12 18.69 5.99 3.52
C THR A 12 18.66 5.17 4.79
N THR A 13 17.84 5.58 5.75
CA THR A 13 17.46 4.73 6.88
C THR A 13 16.86 3.45 6.30
N PRO A 14 17.35 2.25 6.67
CA PRO A 14 16.77 1.01 6.17
C PRO A 14 15.29 0.96 6.57
N TRP A 15 14.45 0.56 5.62
CA TRP A 15 13.04 0.30 5.83
C TRP A 15 12.90 -0.73 6.95
N ARG A 16 11.84 -0.60 7.76
CA ARG A 16 11.65 -1.45 8.93
C ARG A 16 11.14 -2.82 8.48
N ASP A 17 12.05 -3.63 7.95
CA ASP A 17 11.77 -4.95 7.37
C ASP A 17 11.14 -5.92 8.38
N ASP A 18 11.27 -5.66 9.69
CA ASP A 18 10.76 -6.51 10.77
C ASP A 18 9.33 -6.16 11.25
N ILE A 19 8.58 -5.32 10.54
CA ILE A 19 7.20 -4.98 10.92
C ILE A 19 6.22 -5.93 10.24
N ASP A 20 5.41 -6.66 11.00
CA ASP A 20 4.23 -7.35 10.47
C ASP A 20 2.99 -6.44 10.55
N TYR A 21 2.17 -6.46 9.50
CA TYR A 21 0.89 -5.76 9.45
C TYR A 21 -0.26 -6.75 9.57
N TYR A 22 -1.10 -6.55 10.58
CA TYR A 22 -2.28 -7.34 10.88
C TYR A 22 -3.55 -6.55 10.57
N CYS A 23 -4.66 -7.23 10.33
CA CYS A 23 -5.95 -6.58 10.20
C CYS A 23 -6.35 -5.96 11.54
N SER A 24 -6.69 -4.66 11.58
CA SER A 24 -7.07 -3.99 12.83
C SER A 24 -8.38 -4.50 13.44
N ARG A 25 -9.20 -5.22 12.66
CA ARG A 25 -10.48 -5.80 13.11
C ARG A 25 -10.34 -7.20 13.72
N CYS A 26 -9.52 -8.07 13.14
CA CYS A 26 -9.46 -9.49 13.55
C CYS A 26 -8.04 -9.99 13.86
N HIS A 27 -7.03 -9.12 13.77
CA HIS A 27 -5.63 -9.40 14.11
C HIS A 27 -4.98 -10.53 13.30
N SER A 28 -5.61 -10.98 12.22
CA SER A 28 -4.99 -11.91 11.26
C SER A 28 -3.91 -11.18 10.45
N LEU A 29 -2.80 -11.86 10.16
CA LEU A 29 -1.71 -11.32 9.36
C LEU A 29 -2.21 -10.93 7.97
N VAL A 30 -1.90 -9.70 7.53
CA VAL A 30 -2.27 -9.16 6.21
C VAL A 30 -1.06 -9.11 5.28
N THR A 31 0.02 -8.47 5.73
CA THR A 31 1.26 -8.31 4.96
C THR A 31 2.44 -8.05 5.90
N ARG A 32 3.64 -7.83 5.36
CA ARG A 32 4.90 -7.61 6.08
C ARG A 32 5.62 -6.37 5.55
N GLY A 33 6.45 -5.78 6.38
CA GLY A 33 7.29 -4.62 6.07
C GLY A 33 8.23 -4.88 4.91
N THR A 34 8.75 -6.11 4.78
CA THR A 34 9.53 -6.54 3.61
C THR A 34 8.79 -6.44 2.28
N TRP A 35 7.46 -6.37 2.30
CA TRP A 35 6.65 -6.15 1.11
C TRP A 35 6.35 -4.67 0.84
N GLU A 36 6.70 -3.74 1.72
CA GLU A 36 6.55 -2.31 1.45
C GLU A 36 7.27 -1.92 0.15
N MET A 37 6.64 -1.03 -0.60
CA MET A 37 7.20 -0.49 -1.82
C MET A 37 6.82 0.95 -2.04
N ARG A 38 7.62 1.62 -2.86
CA ARG A 38 7.31 2.94 -3.36
C ARG A 38 6.56 2.83 -4.68
N MET A 39 5.42 3.49 -4.75
CA MET A 39 4.69 3.74 -5.99
C MET A 39 4.76 5.24 -6.29
N ASN A 40 5.14 5.62 -7.50
CA ASN A 40 5.32 7.04 -7.87
C ASN A 40 6.21 7.85 -6.90
N GLY A 41 7.24 7.21 -6.35
CA GLY A 41 8.25 7.85 -5.49
C GLY A 41 8.02 7.74 -3.98
N ASP A 42 6.83 7.33 -3.52
CA ASP A 42 6.49 7.21 -2.10
C ASP A 42 5.75 5.89 -1.79
N HIS A 43 5.83 5.45 -0.54
CA HIS A 43 5.12 4.27 -0.02
C HIS A 43 3.76 4.62 0.58
N GLU A 44 3.58 5.86 1.05
CA GLU A 44 2.35 6.34 1.66
C GLU A 44 1.70 7.40 0.75
N HIS A 45 0.39 7.30 0.52
CA HIS A 45 -0.36 8.30 -0.22
C HIS A 45 -1.59 8.74 0.57
N VAL A 46 -1.87 10.04 0.55
CA VAL A 46 -3.13 10.61 1.04
C VAL A 46 -4.00 10.92 -0.17
N VAL A 47 -5.14 10.27 -0.26
CA VAL A 47 -6.03 10.26 -1.43
C VAL A 47 -7.47 10.41 -0.97
N PHE A 48 -8.38 10.83 -1.83
CA PHE A 48 -9.81 10.82 -1.55
C PHE A 48 -10.56 10.05 -2.63
N ASN A 49 -11.74 9.51 -2.33
CA ASN A 49 -12.61 8.90 -3.34
C ASN A 49 -13.63 9.91 -3.89
N PRO A 50 -14.42 9.59 -4.93
CA PRO A 50 -15.44 10.50 -5.48
C PRO A 50 -16.50 10.97 -4.48
N ALA A 51 -16.69 10.26 -3.37
CA ALA A 51 -17.60 10.66 -2.28
C ALA A 51 -16.94 11.64 -1.28
N GLY A 52 -15.68 12.04 -1.51
CA GLY A 52 -14.93 12.96 -0.65
C GLY A 52 -14.31 12.31 0.59
N LEU A 53 -14.34 10.97 0.71
CA LEU A 53 -13.70 10.28 1.84
C LEU A 53 -12.20 10.23 1.66
N LEU A 54 -11.46 10.71 2.65
CA LEU A 54 -10.00 10.72 2.68
C LEU A 54 -9.45 9.39 3.21
N PHE A 55 -8.43 8.87 2.55
CA PHE A 55 -7.70 7.67 2.96
C PHE A 55 -6.21 7.95 2.98
N ARG A 56 -5.53 7.41 3.98
CA ARG A 56 -4.09 7.23 3.98
C ARG A 56 -3.80 5.78 3.63
N ILE A 57 -3.18 5.56 2.47
CA ILE A 57 -2.87 4.22 1.96
C ILE A 57 -1.37 3.95 2.00
N LEU A 58 -1.00 2.73 2.37
CA LEU A 58 0.35 2.19 2.34
C LEU A 58 0.48 1.20 1.17
N CYS A 59 1.58 1.27 0.43
CA CYS A 59 1.81 0.45 -0.76
C CYS A 59 2.67 -0.78 -0.45
N PHE A 60 2.19 -1.95 -0.88
CA PHE A 60 2.87 -3.23 -0.71
C PHE A 60 2.93 -4.02 -2.02
N ARG A 61 4.06 -4.66 -2.31
CA ARG A 61 4.24 -5.60 -3.43
C ARG A 61 3.34 -6.82 -3.31
N ASP A 62 3.11 -7.29 -2.09
CA ASP A 62 2.25 -8.43 -1.81
C ASP A 62 1.50 -8.25 -0.48
N ALA A 63 0.34 -8.90 -0.36
CA ALA A 63 -0.51 -8.89 0.82
C ALA A 63 -1.32 -10.19 0.87
N THR A 64 -0.66 -11.30 1.24
CA THR A 64 -1.25 -12.64 1.22
C THR A 64 -2.51 -12.78 2.07
N GLY A 65 -2.65 -12.01 3.15
CA GLY A 65 -3.86 -11.99 3.98
C GLY A 65 -5.02 -11.15 3.42
N ALA A 66 -4.84 -10.53 2.26
CA ALA A 66 -5.88 -9.84 1.52
C ALA A 66 -6.33 -10.63 0.28
N ALA A 67 -7.62 -10.57 -0.03
CA ALA A 67 -8.23 -11.12 -1.23
C ALA A 67 -8.81 -10.00 -2.09
N ALA A 68 -8.62 -10.09 -3.40
CA ALA A 68 -9.29 -9.18 -4.34
C ALA A 68 -10.76 -9.57 -4.46
N ASP A 69 -11.65 -8.59 -4.30
CA ASP A 69 -13.09 -8.75 -4.33
C ASP A 69 -13.74 -7.84 -5.39
N GLY A 70 -14.82 -8.31 -6.01
CA GLY A 70 -15.52 -7.62 -7.09
C GLY A 70 -14.78 -7.60 -8.44
N ALA A 71 -15.33 -6.88 -9.42
CA ALA A 71 -14.70 -6.69 -10.73
C ALA A 71 -13.61 -5.61 -10.70
N ALA A 72 -12.60 -5.73 -11.57
CA ALA A 72 -11.58 -4.70 -11.72
C ALA A 72 -12.17 -3.43 -12.36
N SER A 73 -11.80 -2.27 -11.82
CA SER A 73 -12.31 -0.96 -12.24
C SER A 73 -11.16 0.04 -12.41
N GLY A 74 -11.18 0.79 -13.52
CA GLY A 74 -10.29 1.94 -13.70
C GLY A 74 -10.91 3.25 -13.19
N VAL A 75 -12.17 3.21 -12.76
CA VAL A 75 -12.92 4.41 -12.35
C VAL A 75 -12.22 5.05 -11.16
N PHE A 76 -11.80 6.30 -11.32
CA PHE A 76 -11.13 7.06 -10.27
C PHE A 76 -9.91 6.34 -9.68
N THR A 77 -9.13 5.64 -10.51
CA THR A 77 -7.87 5.06 -10.05
C THR A 77 -6.91 6.17 -9.58
N TRP A 78 -6.25 5.95 -8.44
CA TRP A 78 -5.20 6.87 -7.94
C TRP A 78 -3.83 6.60 -8.57
N PHE A 79 -3.66 5.44 -9.20
CA PHE A 79 -2.43 5.03 -9.85
C PHE A 79 -2.69 4.86 -11.34
N SER A 80 -2.25 5.84 -12.13
CA SER A 80 -2.44 5.86 -13.57
C SER A 80 -1.90 4.58 -14.22
N GLY A 81 -2.68 3.98 -15.12
CA GLY A 81 -2.35 2.70 -15.77
C GLY A 81 -2.75 1.45 -15.01
N TYR A 82 -3.38 1.57 -13.83
CA TYR A 82 -3.86 0.45 -13.05
C TYR A 82 -5.39 0.43 -12.93
N LEU A 83 -5.96 -0.76 -13.04
CA LEU A 83 -7.29 -1.07 -12.54
C LEU A 83 -7.19 -1.46 -11.06
N TRP A 84 -8.27 -1.26 -10.30
CA TRP A 84 -8.34 -1.66 -8.91
C TRP A 84 -9.52 -2.57 -8.63
N ARG A 85 -9.35 -3.43 -7.61
CA ARG A 85 -10.38 -4.24 -6.98
C ARG A 85 -10.36 -3.96 -5.49
N LEU A 86 -11.48 -4.17 -4.79
CA LEU A 86 -11.46 -4.09 -3.33
C LEU A 86 -10.51 -5.17 -2.78
N ALA A 87 -9.74 -4.84 -1.75
CA ALA A 87 -8.93 -5.80 -1.01
C ALA A 87 -9.62 -6.07 0.33
N ALA A 88 -10.21 -7.26 0.47
CA ALA A 88 -10.87 -7.70 1.68
C ALA A 88 -9.93 -8.57 2.52
N CYS A 89 -10.00 -8.45 3.85
CA CYS A 89 -9.30 -9.35 4.77
C CYS A 89 -9.81 -10.77 4.53
N ARG A 90 -8.90 -11.72 4.26
CA ARG A 90 -9.26 -13.13 4.04
C ARG A 90 -9.93 -13.78 5.24
N ALA A 91 -9.61 -13.32 6.45
CA ALA A 91 -10.12 -13.92 7.68
C ALA A 91 -11.52 -13.40 8.07
N CYS A 92 -11.78 -12.09 7.91
CA CYS A 92 -13.02 -11.48 8.42
C CYS A 92 -13.81 -10.65 7.40
N GLY A 93 -13.35 -10.56 6.15
CA GLY A 93 -14.00 -9.79 5.09
C GLY A 93 -13.94 -8.28 5.24
N ALA A 94 -13.24 -7.74 6.26
CA ALA A 94 -13.09 -6.29 6.41
C ALA A 94 -12.43 -5.67 5.17
N HIS A 95 -12.91 -4.49 4.74
CA HIS A 95 -12.27 -3.75 3.66
C HIS A 95 -10.93 -3.19 4.13
N LEU A 96 -9.83 -3.72 3.59
CA LEU A 96 -8.47 -3.33 3.93
C LEU A 96 -7.90 -2.29 2.96
N GLY A 97 -8.50 -2.09 1.79
CA GLY A 97 -8.03 -1.16 0.77
C GLY A 97 -8.26 -1.73 -0.63
N TRP A 98 -7.24 -1.66 -1.49
CA TRP A 98 -7.36 -2.01 -2.91
C TRP A 98 -6.20 -2.85 -3.42
N ARG A 99 -6.50 -3.79 -4.31
CA ARG A 99 -5.50 -4.46 -5.16
C ARG A 99 -5.47 -3.75 -6.51
N TYR A 100 -4.29 -3.36 -6.94
CA TYR A 100 -4.04 -2.72 -8.24
C TYR A 100 -3.44 -3.71 -9.22
N GLU A 101 -3.89 -3.63 -10.48
CA GLU A 101 -3.50 -4.52 -11.57
C GLU A 101 -3.25 -3.69 -12.83
N GLY A 102 -2.04 -3.80 -13.40
CA GLY A 102 -1.60 -2.99 -14.53
C GLY A 102 -0.67 -3.75 -15.47
N ALA A 103 -0.42 -3.17 -16.64
CA ALA A 103 0.48 -3.76 -17.64
C ALA A 103 1.98 -3.46 -17.37
N ALA A 104 2.26 -2.36 -16.66
CA ALA A 104 3.61 -1.96 -16.27
C ALA A 104 4.04 -2.64 -14.96
N GLU A 105 5.35 -2.65 -14.67
CA GLU A 105 5.84 -3.12 -13.38
C GLU A 105 5.66 -2.07 -12.26
N PRO A 106 5.26 -2.47 -11.04
CA PRO A 106 4.85 -3.84 -10.69
C PRO A 106 3.47 -4.18 -11.26
N ARG A 107 3.32 -5.33 -11.92
CA ARG A 107 2.02 -5.71 -12.53
C ARG A 107 0.87 -5.75 -11.53
N ILE A 108 1.19 -6.10 -10.29
CA ILE A 108 0.25 -6.17 -9.18
C ILE A 108 0.89 -5.52 -7.97
N PHE A 109 0.12 -4.73 -7.25
CA PHE A 109 0.46 -4.28 -5.89
C PHE A 109 -0.82 -4.02 -5.09
N PHE A 110 -0.66 -3.69 -3.81
CA PHE A 110 -1.74 -3.39 -2.90
C PHE A 110 -1.57 -2.00 -2.31
N GLY A 111 -2.65 -1.21 -2.31
CA GLY A 111 -2.76 0.03 -1.53
C GLY A 111 -3.71 -0.22 -0.37
N LEU A 112 -3.17 -0.43 0.83
CA LEU A 112 -3.94 -0.78 2.02
C LEU A 112 -4.15 0.43 2.93
N ILE A 113 -5.35 0.60 3.46
CA ILE A 113 -5.72 1.71 4.34
C ILE A 113 -4.98 1.56 5.67
N LYS A 114 -4.19 2.56 6.05
CA LYS A 114 -3.34 2.53 7.24
C LYS A 114 -4.14 2.20 8.51
N ASP A 115 -5.31 2.80 8.67
CA ASP A 115 -6.17 2.62 9.86
C ASP A 115 -6.87 1.24 9.91
N MET A 116 -6.87 0.51 8.80
CA MET A 116 -7.37 -0.88 8.73
C MET A 116 -6.26 -1.90 9.03
N LEU A 117 -5.05 -1.43 9.30
CA LEU A 117 -3.90 -2.22 9.68
C LEU A 117 -3.46 -1.88 11.11
N THR A 118 -2.82 -2.85 11.77
CA THR A 118 -2.13 -2.65 13.05
C THR A 118 -0.83 -3.43 13.03
N THR A 119 0.18 -2.93 13.74
CA THR A 119 1.46 -3.64 13.95
C THR A 119 1.49 -4.35 15.30
N SER A 120 0.47 -4.16 16.13
CA SER A 120 0.29 -4.88 17.39
C SER A 120 -0.32 -6.25 17.12
N LYS A 121 0.46 -7.30 17.42
CA LYS A 121 -0.06 -8.66 17.53
C LYS A 121 -0.82 -8.78 18.85
N ILE A 122 -2.11 -9.12 18.80
CA ILE A 122 -2.94 -9.42 19.98
C ILE A 122 -2.97 -10.93 20.17
#